data_AF-A0A377JZS0-F1
#
_entry.id   AF-A0A377JZS0-F1
#
_cell.length_a   1.000
_cell.length_b   1.000
_cell.length_c   1.000
_cell.angle_alpha   90.00
_cell.angle_beta   90.00
_cell.angle_gamma   90.00
#
_symmetry.space_group_name_H-M   'P 1'
#
loop_
_entity.id
_entity.type
_entity.pdbx_description
1 polymer ?
#
loop_
_entity_poly.entity_id
_entity_poly.type
_entity_poly.pdbx_seq_one_letter_code
_entity_poly.pdbx_strand_id
1 'polypeptide(L)'
;MPPLTAGNSGGALLNLNGELIGINTAILAPGGGSVGIGFAIPSNMARTLAQQLIDFGEIKRGLLGIKGTEMSADIAKAFNLDVQRGAFVSEVLPGSGSAKAGVKAGDIITSLNGKPLNSFAELRSRIATTEPGTKVKLGLLRNGKPLEVEVTLDTSTSSSASAEMITPALEGATLSDGQLKDGGKGIKIDEVVKGSPAAQAGLQKDDVIIGVNRDRVNSIAEMRKVLAAKPAIIALQIIRGNESLYLLMR
;
A
#
# COMPACT_ATOMS: atom_id res chain seq x y z
N MET A 1 -28.06 5.26 14.94
CA MET A 1 -27.41 4.85 13.68
C MET A 1 -27.65 3.37 13.50
N PRO A 2 -28.16 2.88 12.35
CA PRO A 2 -28.35 1.45 12.16
C PRO A 2 -27.00 0.71 12.24
N PRO A 3 -26.97 -0.54 12.75
CA PRO A 3 -25.75 -1.33 12.80
C PRO A 3 -25.16 -1.54 11.40
N LEU A 4 -23.83 -1.61 11.30
CA LEU A 4 -23.17 -2.03 10.06
C LEU A 4 -23.48 -3.51 9.81
N THR A 5 -24.00 -3.82 8.62
CA THR A 5 -24.36 -5.17 8.17
C THR A 5 -23.71 -5.45 6.81
N ALA A 6 -23.73 -6.72 6.39
CA ALA A 6 -23.37 -7.08 5.02
C ALA A 6 -24.23 -6.28 4.03
N GLY A 7 -23.59 -5.63 3.05
CA GLY A 7 -24.25 -4.76 2.06
C GLY A 7 -24.04 -3.25 2.24
N ASN A 8 -23.56 -2.79 3.41
CA ASN A 8 -23.28 -1.36 3.65
C ASN A 8 -21.81 -0.96 3.39
N SER A 9 -20.96 -1.90 2.92
CA SER A 9 -19.57 -1.62 2.54
C SER A 9 -19.52 -0.62 1.38
N GLY A 10 -18.64 0.38 1.50
CA GLY A 10 -18.56 1.53 0.59
C GLY A 10 -19.47 2.71 0.95
N GLY A 11 -20.43 2.52 1.88
CA GLY A 11 -21.34 3.57 2.34
C GLY A 11 -20.69 4.59 3.28
N ALA A 12 -21.33 5.76 3.40
CA ALA A 12 -20.87 6.85 4.26
C ALA A 12 -21.11 6.57 5.75
N LEU A 13 -20.13 6.92 6.58
CA LEU A 13 -20.25 7.05 8.02
C LEU A 13 -20.26 8.55 8.36
N LEU A 14 -21.39 9.04 8.90
CA LEU A 14 -21.62 10.46 9.18
C LEU A 14 -21.69 10.72 10.69
N ASN A 15 -21.27 11.91 11.12
CA ASN A 15 -21.59 12.42 12.46
C ASN A 15 -22.99 13.05 12.51
N LEU A 16 -23.41 13.57 13.68
CA LEU A 16 -24.73 14.18 13.87
C LEU A 16 -24.95 15.46 13.05
N ASN A 17 -23.87 16.10 12.58
CA ASN A 17 -23.94 17.27 11.72
C ASN A 17 -24.04 16.91 10.22
N GLY A 18 -24.06 15.61 9.88
CA GLY A 18 -24.05 15.14 8.49
C GLY A 18 -22.67 15.18 7.84
N GLU A 19 -21.59 15.35 8.60
CA GLU A 19 -20.22 15.39 8.07
C GLU A 19 -19.65 13.98 7.93
N LEU A 20 -18.95 13.72 6.81
CA LEU A 20 -18.33 12.43 6.54
C LEU A 20 -17.11 12.19 7.44
N ILE A 21 -17.22 11.21 8.34
CA ILE A 21 -16.17 10.80 9.26
C ILE A 21 -15.50 9.47 8.88
N GLY A 22 -16.11 8.68 7.99
CA GLY A 22 -15.49 7.47 7.45
C GLY A 22 -16.27 6.80 6.33
N ILE A 23 -15.67 5.75 5.75
CA ILE A 23 -16.28 4.87 4.74
C ILE A 23 -16.41 3.48 5.35
N ASN A 24 -17.63 2.97 5.43
CA ASN A 24 -17.90 1.65 5.98
C ASN A 24 -17.19 0.59 5.16
N THR A 25 -16.41 -0.28 5.80
CA THR A 25 -15.51 -1.20 5.09
C THR A 25 -15.80 -2.64 5.45
N ALA A 26 -15.85 -2.95 6.74
CA ALA A 26 -15.99 -4.33 7.22
C ALA A 26 -16.84 -4.41 8.48
N ILE A 27 -17.27 -5.62 8.81
CA ILE A 27 -17.93 -5.96 10.06
C ILE A 27 -17.24 -7.15 10.69
N LEU A 28 -17.27 -7.25 12.02
CA LEU A 28 -17.02 -8.52 12.67
C LEU A 28 -18.32 -9.31 12.66
N ALA A 29 -18.31 -10.51 12.05
CA ALA A 29 -19.50 -11.33 11.88
C ALA A 29 -19.20 -12.84 11.96
N PRO A 30 -18.94 -13.40 13.16
CA PRO A 30 -18.88 -14.84 13.34
C PRO A 30 -20.22 -15.46 12.91
N GLY A 31 -20.24 -16.24 11.83
CA GLY A 31 -21.45 -16.87 11.30
C GLY A 31 -22.32 -16.00 10.36
N GLY A 32 -21.81 -14.86 9.87
CA GLY A 32 -22.46 -14.07 8.80
C GLY A 32 -23.46 -13.00 9.27
N GLY A 33 -23.77 -12.93 10.57
CA GLY A 33 -24.54 -11.85 11.19
C GLY A 33 -23.63 -10.83 11.88
N SER A 34 -23.96 -9.54 11.75
CA SER A 34 -23.24 -8.47 12.47
C SER A 34 -23.41 -8.64 13.97
N VAL A 35 -22.32 -8.62 14.73
CA VAL A 35 -22.36 -8.59 16.21
C VAL A 35 -22.37 -7.17 16.77
N GLY A 36 -22.73 -6.18 15.95
CA GLY A 36 -22.74 -4.77 16.33
C GLY A 36 -21.36 -4.10 16.31
N ILE A 37 -20.32 -4.79 15.81
CA ILE A 37 -18.98 -4.22 15.63
C ILE A 37 -18.73 -4.02 14.14
N GLY A 38 -18.58 -2.76 13.74
CA GLY A 38 -18.28 -2.37 12.38
C GLY A 38 -17.06 -1.48 12.28
N PHE A 39 -16.36 -1.57 11.16
CA PHE A 39 -15.10 -0.90 10.88
C PHE A 39 -15.26 0.01 9.67
N ALA A 40 -14.69 1.22 9.79
CA ALA A 40 -14.67 2.20 8.72
C ALA A 40 -13.25 2.72 8.48
N ILE A 41 -12.93 2.98 7.21
CA ILE A 41 -11.73 3.74 6.83
C ILE A 41 -12.00 5.22 7.17
N PRO A 42 -11.12 5.91 7.92
CA PRO A 42 -11.31 7.31 8.28
C PRO A 42 -11.43 8.23 7.05
N SER A 43 -12.27 9.26 7.11
CA SER A 43 -12.53 10.15 5.96
C SER A 43 -11.29 10.89 5.47
N ASN A 44 -10.37 11.26 6.36
CA ASN A 44 -9.09 11.89 5.99
C ASN A 44 -8.21 10.96 5.13
N MET A 45 -8.20 9.66 5.47
CA MET A 45 -7.49 8.64 4.68
C MET A 45 -8.16 8.46 3.32
N ALA A 46 -9.49 8.28 3.31
CA ALA A 46 -10.25 8.11 2.08
C ALA A 46 -10.06 9.30 1.12
N ARG A 47 -10.08 10.54 1.64
CA ARG A 47 -9.84 11.77 0.87
C ARG A 47 -8.46 11.76 0.22
N THR A 48 -7.42 11.45 0.99
CA THR A 48 -6.03 11.45 0.49
C THR A 48 -5.83 10.42 -0.63
N LEU A 49 -6.35 9.21 -0.43
CA LEU A 49 -6.27 8.14 -1.42
C LEU A 49 -7.09 8.44 -2.69
N ALA A 50 -8.28 9.01 -2.53
CA ALA A 50 -9.11 9.42 -3.66
C ALA A 50 -8.43 10.50 -4.49
N GLN A 51 -7.82 11.49 -3.83
CA GLN A 51 -7.09 12.56 -4.53
C GLN A 51 -5.92 12.00 -5.35
N GLN A 52 -5.12 11.08 -4.78
CA GLN A 52 -4.03 10.43 -5.54
C GLN A 52 -4.54 9.63 -6.75
N LEU A 53 -5.66 8.92 -6.62
CA LEU A 53 -6.27 8.20 -7.74
C LEU A 53 -6.77 9.15 -8.83
N ILE A 54 -7.29 10.32 -8.46
CA ILE A 54 -7.75 11.35 -9.40
C ILE A 54 -6.54 11.97 -10.13
N ASP A 55 -5.50 12.36 -9.38
CA ASP A 55 -4.37 13.11 -9.92
C ASP A 55 -3.40 12.23 -10.70
N PHE A 56 -3.14 11.02 -10.20
CA PHE A 56 -2.09 10.14 -10.72
C PHE A 56 -2.60 8.82 -11.27
N GLY A 57 -3.86 8.45 -11.06
CA GLY A 57 -4.41 7.16 -11.51
C GLY A 57 -3.97 5.96 -10.68
N GLU A 58 -3.08 6.14 -9.70
CA GLU A 58 -2.54 5.11 -8.80
C GLU A 58 -2.36 5.67 -7.39
N ILE A 59 -2.32 4.77 -6.40
CA ILE A 59 -1.99 5.13 -5.03
C ILE A 59 -0.49 4.92 -4.86
N LYS A 60 0.22 5.99 -4.52
CA LYS A 60 1.66 5.92 -4.20
C LYS A 60 1.80 5.86 -2.69
N ARG A 61 2.20 4.69 -2.18
CA ARG A 61 2.38 4.49 -0.74
C ARG A 61 3.79 4.87 -0.32
N GLY A 62 3.91 5.71 0.70
CA GLY A 62 5.18 5.95 1.37
C GLY A 62 5.69 4.70 2.07
N LEU A 63 7.01 4.53 2.09
CA LEU A 63 7.72 3.47 2.78
C LEU A 63 8.76 4.09 3.72
N LEU A 64 8.71 3.71 4.99
CA LEU A 64 9.70 4.15 5.97
C LEU A 64 11.00 3.31 5.89
N GLY A 65 10.84 2.02 5.57
CA GLY A 65 11.93 1.06 5.45
C GLY A 65 12.35 0.43 6.77
N ILE A 66 11.37 0.05 7.60
CA ILE A 66 11.59 -0.68 8.85
C ILE A 66 10.74 -1.95 8.91
N LYS A 67 11.20 -2.93 9.68
CA LYS A 67 10.34 -3.99 10.24
C LYS A 67 10.22 -3.78 11.73
N GLY A 68 9.10 -4.20 12.28
CA GLY A 68 8.83 -4.01 13.69
C GLY A 68 7.57 -4.71 14.13
N THR A 69 7.30 -4.57 15.42
CA THR A 69 6.14 -5.14 16.09
C THR A 69 5.50 -4.12 17.01
N GLU A 70 4.32 -4.46 17.49
CA GLU A 70 3.69 -3.72 18.57
C GLU A 70 4.60 -3.68 19.81
N MET A 71 4.53 -2.58 20.55
CA MET A 71 5.11 -2.54 21.89
C MET A 71 4.38 -3.54 22.79
N SER A 72 5.13 -4.28 23.60
CA SER A 72 4.59 -5.23 24.58
C SER A 72 5.21 -4.98 25.95
N ALA A 73 4.56 -5.49 27.01
CA ALA A 73 5.10 -5.42 28.36
C ALA A 73 6.46 -6.11 28.48
N ASP A 74 6.69 -7.19 27.73
CA ASP A 74 7.95 -7.92 27.73
C ASP A 74 9.07 -7.12 27.08
N ILE A 75 8.78 -6.42 25.97
CA ILE A 75 9.74 -5.49 25.34
C ILE A 75 10.04 -4.33 26.28
N ALA A 76 9.02 -3.71 26.88
CA ALA A 76 9.21 -2.61 27.81
C ALA A 76 10.10 -3.02 29.01
N LYS A 77 9.87 -4.20 29.59
CA LYS A 77 10.71 -4.75 30.66
C LYS A 77 12.14 -5.07 30.19
N ALA A 78 12.29 -5.73 29.05
CA ALA A 78 13.60 -6.12 28.51
C ALA A 78 14.50 -4.91 28.20
N PHE A 79 13.89 -3.79 27.79
CA PHE A 79 14.61 -2.55 27.49
C PHE A 79 14.61 -1.53 28.65
N ASN A 80 14.03 -1.90 29.81
CA ASN A 80 13.87 -1.05 31.00
C ASN A 80 13.23 0.32 30.68
N LEU A 81 12.05 0.27 30.07
CA LEU A 81 11.32 1.44 29.61
C LEU A 81 9.95 1.54 30.28
N ASP A 82 9.55 2.76 30.61
CA ASP A 82 8.22 3.06 31.17
C ASP A 82 7.13 3.15 30.08
N VAL A 83 7.54 3.17 28.80
CA VAL A 83 6.62 3.34 27.67
C VAL A 83 6.06 2.00 27.22
N GLN A 84 4.73 1.87 27.32
CA GLN A 84 3.98 0.67 26.92
C GLN A 84 3.31 0.77 25.54
N ARG A 85 3.45 1.91 24.86
CA ARG A 85 2.79 2.19 23.57
C ARG A 85 3.77 2.71 22.54
N GLY A 86 3.51 2.41 21.28
CA GLY A 86 4.35 2.80 20.16
C GLY A 86 4.75 1.62 19.30
N ALA A 87 5.70 1.86 18.40
CA ALA A 87 6.14 0.91 17.40
C ALA A 87 7.59 0.50 17.69
N PHE A 88 7.82 -0.77 18.03
CA PHE A 88 9.16 -1.30 18.26
C PHE A 88 9.83 -1.64 16.93
N VAL A 89 11.03 -1.11 16.69
CA VAL A 89 11.80 -1.35 15.47
C VAL A 89 12.68 -2.58 15.65
N SER A 90 12.35 -3.67 14.95
CA SER A 90 13.14 -4.91 14.97
C SER A 90 14.27 -4.89 13.94
N GLU A 91 14.05 -4.23 12.80
CA GLU A 91 15.02 -4.17 11.70
C GLU A 91 14.85 -2.85 10.94
N VAL A 92 15.96 -2.32 10.43
CA VAL A 92 15.96 -1.19 9.50
C VAL A 92 16.50 -1.69 8.16
N LEU A 93 15.74 -1.51 7.10
CA LEU A 93 16.12 -1.98 5.77
C LEU A 93 17.33 -1.18 5.26
N PRO A 94 18.39 -1.84 4.76
CA PRO A 94 19.55 -1.15 4.20
C PRO A 94 19.16 -0.19 3.06
N GLY A 95 19.77 0.99 3.03
CA GLY A 95 19.54 2.00 1.99
C GLY A 95 18.21 2.75 2.08
N SER A 96 17.33 2.41 3.03
CA SER A 96 16.05 3.09 3.23
C SER A 96 16.16 4.52 3.78
N GLY A 97 15.08 5.27 3.70
CA GLY A 97 14.89 6.55 4.38
C GLY A 97 15.22 6.47 5.87
N SER A 98 14.70 5.46 6.58
CA SER A 98 15.03 5.25 8.00
C SER A 98 16.50 5.00 8.25
N ALA A 99 17.18 4.20 7.41
CA ALA A 99 18.61 3.95 7.54
C ALA A 99 19.42 5.25 7.35
N LYS A 100 19.07 6.04 6.33
CA LYS A 100 19.72 7.33 6.04
C LYS A 100 19.50 8.36 7.17
N ALA A 101 18.34 8.32 7.81
CA ALA A 101 18.00 9.17 8.94
C ALA A 101 18.60 8.70 10.29
N GLY A 102 19.29 7.56 10.31
CA GLY A 102 19.94 7.04 11.51
C GLY A 102 18.99 6.37 12.51
N VAL A 103 17.82 5.91 12.07
CA VAL A 103 16.97 4.98 12.84
C VAL A 103 17.71 3.65 12.99
N LYS A 104 17.57 3.00 14.15
CA LYS A 104 18.26 1.75 14.48
C LYS A 104 17.26 0.70 15.00
N ALA A 105 17.63 -0.57 14.85
CA ALA A 105 16.95 -1.65 15.55
C ALA A 105 17.06 -1.42 17.07
N GLY A 106 15.97 -1.70 17.79
CA GLY A 106 15.83 -1.39 19.21
C GLY A 106 15.24 -0.01 19.51
N ASP A 107 15.08 0.85 18.49
CA ASP A 107 14.35 2.12 18.66
C ASP A 107 12.86 1.87 18.85
N ILE A 108 12.21 2.79 19.55
CA ILE A 108 10.76 2.77 19.75
C ILE A 108 10.18 4.08 19.26
N ILE A 109 9.36 4.01 18.22
CA ILE A 109 8.73 5.19 17.66
C ILE A 109 7.47 5.51 18.46
N THR A 110 7.43 6.71 19.04
CA THR A 110 6.39 7.18 19.95
C THR A 110 5.51 8.27 19.33
N SER A 111 5.98 8.95 18.29
CA SER A 111 5.20 9.96 17.57
C SER A 111 5.57 10.08 16.10
N LEU A 112 4.63 10.59 15.32
CA LEU A 112 4.79 10.92 13.90
C LEU A 112 4.24 12.34 13.68
N ASN A 113 5.07 13.24 13.17
CA ASN A 113 4.77 14.65 12.93
C ASN A 113 4.17 15.34 14.18
N GLY A 114 4.78 15.09 15.35
CA GLY A 114 4.34 15.62 16.64
C GLY A 114 3.07 14.97 17.22
N LYS A 115 2.40 14.07 16.48
CA LYS A 115 1.22 13.35 16.96
C LYS A 115 1.63 12.01 17.59
N PRO A 116 1.21 11.71 18.83
CA PRO A 116 1.48 10.42 19.46
C PRO A 116 1.02 9.24 18.60
N LEU A 117 1.74 8.13 18.75
CA LEU A 117 1.43 6.82 18.18
C LEU A 117 1.14 5.84 19.31
N ASN A 118 0.05 5.09 19.17
CA ASN A 118 -0.34 4.08 20.15
C ASN A 118 0.13 2.68 19.76
N SER A 119 0.36 2.44 18.47
CA SER A 119 0.65 1.11 17.93
C SER A 119 1.51 1.15 16.66
N PHE A 120 2.16 0.03 16.36
CA PHE A 120 2.84 -0.22 15.10
C PHE A 120 1.85 -0.20 13.92
N ALA A 121 0.65 -0.76 14.10
CA ALA A 121 -0.41 -0.70 13.10
C ALA A 121 -0.80 0.74 12.74
N GLU A 122 -0.87 1.63 13.73
CA GLU A 122 -1.16 3.05 13.52
C GLU A 122 -0.02 3.74 12.76
N LEU A 123 1.24 3.49 13.11
CA LEU A 123 2.39 3.99 12.37
C LEU A 123 2.33 3.55 10.91
N ARG A 124 2.17 2.24 10.65
CA ARG A 124 2.09 1.67 9.31
C ARG A 124 0.99 2.33 8.48
N SER A 125 -0.19 2.51 9.09
CA SER A 125 -1.35 3.13 8.45
C SER A 125 -1.06 4.58 8.03
N ARG A 126 -0.54 5.41 8.94
CA ARG A 126 -0.23 6.81 8.65
C ARG A 126 0.88 6.98 7.60
N ILE A 127 1.89 6.12 7.63
CA ILE A 127 2.97 6.10 6.62
C ILE A 127 2.43 5.71 5.24
N ALA A 128 1.60 4.66 5.17
CA ALA A 128 1.05 4.15 3.91
C ALA A 128 0.15 5.17 3.19
N THR A 129 -0.44 6.11 3.94
CA THR A 129 -1.27 7.20 3.39
C THR A 129 -0.50 8.49 3.12
N THR A 130 0.79 8.52 3.45
CA THR A 130 1.65 9.68 3.17
C THR A 130 2.37 9.46 1.85
N GLU A 131 2.50 10.51 1.05
CA GLU A 131 3.14 10.43 -0.26
C GLU A 131 4.64 10.10 -0.14
N PRO A 132 5.20 9.25 -1.02
CA PRO A 132 6.63 9.07 -1.16
C PRO A 132 7.37 10.39 -1.36
N GLY A 133 8.60 10.49 -0.85
CA GLY A 133 9.40 11.72 -0.88
C GLY A 133 9.02 12.74 0.18
N THR A 134 7.87 12.58 0.86
CA THR A 134 7.51 13.45 1.98
C THR A 134 8.48 13.26 3.14
N LYS A 135 8.89 14.37 3.74
CA LYS A 135 9.65 14.39 4.99
C LYS A 135 8.70 14.26 6.17
N VAL A 136 8.93 13.25 7.00
CA VAL A 136 8.19 13.02 8.24
C VAL A 136 9.11 13.10 9.45
N LYS A 137 8.62 13.67 10.54
CA LYS A 137 9.33 13.73 11.82
C LYS A 137 8.90 12.57 12.70
N LEU A 138 9.85 11.74 13.10
CA LEU A 138 9.63 10.66 14.05
C LEU A 138 10.15 11.07 15.43
N GLY A 139 9.28 11.00 16.43
CA GLY A 139 9.72 10.95 17.82
C GLY A 139 10.04 9.50 18.17
N LEU A 140 11.23 9.26 18.71
CA LEU A 140 11.69 7.93 19.09
C LEU A 140 12.37 7.90 20.45
N LEU A 141 12.35 6.74 21.08
CA LEU A 141 13.09 6.44 22.29
C LEU A 141 14.22 5.47 21.95
N ARG A 142 15.44 5.83 22.33
CA ARG A 142 16.63 4.99 22.21
C ARG A 142 17.31 4.92 23.57
N ASN A 143 17.41 3.72 24.14
CA ASN A 143 17.97 3.51 25.48
C ASN A 143 17.32 4.43 26.54
N GLY A 144 16.00 4.60 26.47
CA GLY A 144 15.23 5.46 27.38
C GLY A 144 15.32 6.97 27.12
N LYS A 145 16.16 7.42 26.18
CA LYS A 145 16.30 8.84 25.86
C LYS A 145 15.40 9.20 24.68
N PRO A 146 14.66 10.33 24.74
CA PRO A 146 13.90 10.83 23.60
C PRO A 146 14.83 11.44 22.55
N LEU A 147 14.55 11.13 21.28
CA LEU A 147 15.16 11.76 20.12
C LEU A 147 14.07 12.09 19.09
N GLU A 148 14.36 13.05 18.24
CA GLU A 148 13.57 13.35 17.05
C GLU A 148 14.45 13.18 15.82
N VAL A 149 13.95 12.48 14.80
CA VAL A 149 14.64 12.30 13.53
C VAL A 149 13.70 12.63 12.38
N GLU A 150 14.23 13.30 11.36
CA GLU A 150 13.51 13.55 10.11
C GLU A 150 13.83 12.43 9.12
N VAL A 151 12.79 11.77 8.62
CA VAL A 151 12.90 10.68 7.64
C VAL A 151 12.22 11.11 6.35
N THR A 152 12.90 10.95 5.22
CA THR A 152 12.26 11.08 3.90
C THR A 152 11.70 9.72 3.52
N LEU A 153 10.40 9.66 3.21
CA LEU A 153 9.75 8.40 2.82
C LEU A 153 10.24 7.94 1.45
N ASP A 154 10.56 6.67 1.33
CA ASP A 154 10.80 6.03 0.03
C ASP A 154 9.46 5.68 -0.64
N THR A 155 9.53 5.30 -1.91
CA THR A 155 8.38 4.73 -2.60
C THR A 155 8.22 3.27 -2.22
N SER A 156 7.05 2.88 -1.72
CA SER A 156 6.70 1.48 -1.58
C SER A 156 6.64 0.85 -2.95
N THR A 157 7.47 -0.15 -3.23
CA THR A 157 7.43 -0.93 -4.47
C THR A 157 6.17 -1.79 -4.57
N SER A 158 5.37 -1.86 -3.50
CA SER A 158 4.09 -2.55 -3.43
C SER A 158 2.90 -1.63 -3.73
N SER A 159 2.94 -0.96 -4.88
CA SER A 159 1.70 -0.57 -5.58
C SER A 159 1.11 -1.82 -6.23
N SER A 160 0.71 -2.81 -5.43
CA SER A 160 0.07 -4.00 -5.95
C SER A 160 -1.38 -3.65 -6.32
N ALA A 161 -1.73 -3.70 -7.61
CA ALA A 161 -3.12 -3.63 -8.06
C ALA A 161 -3.57 -5.01 -8.52
N SER A 162 -4.75 -5.44 -8.06
CA SER A 162 -5.50 -6.54 -8.66
C SER A 162 -5.80 -6.16 -10.11
N ALA A 163 -5.25 -6.88 -11.08
CA ALA A 163 -5.32 -6.53 -12.50
C ALA A 163 -6.75 -6.58 -13.06
N GLU A 164 -7.63 -7.32 -12.38
CA GLU A 164 -9.09 -7.37 -12.59
C GLU A 164 -9.72 -5.99 -12.57
N MET A 165 -9.22 -5.09 -11.71
CA MET A 165 -9.72 -3.72 -11.59
C MET A 165 -9.31 -2.83 -12.78
N ILE A 166 -8.38 -3.29 -13.63
CA ILE A 166 -7.90 -2.55 -14.80
C ILE A 166 -8.65 -3.01 -16.05
N THR A 167 -8.76 -4.31 -16.27
CA THR A 167 -9.56 -4.91 -17.36
C THR A 167 -9.90 -6.37 -17.03
N PRO A 168 -11.10 -6.87 -17.40
CA PRO A 168 -11.46 -8.28 -17.22
C PRO A 168 -10.47 -9.25 -17.87
N ALA A 169 -9.81 -8.84 -18.95
CA ALA A 169 -8.84 -9.68 -19.64
C ALA A 169 -7.65 -10.09 -18.74
N LEU A 170 -7.32 -9.30 -17.72
CA LEU A 170 -6.20 -9.56 -16.81
C LEU A 170 -6.60 -10.28 -15.53
N GLU A 171 -7.81 -10.81 -15.47
CA GLU A 171 -8.26 -11.53 -14.29
C GLU A 171 -7.35 -12.71 -13.93
N GLY A 172 -7.08 -12.83 -12.63
CA GLY A 172 -6.12 -13.71 -11.98
C GLY A 172 -4.68 -13.22 -12.00
N ALA A 173 -4.37 -11.98 -12.36
CA ALA A 173 -3.01 -11.43 -12.27
C ALA A 173 -2.85 -10.39 -11.15
N THR A 174 -1.76 -10.48 -10.41
CA THR A 174 -1.33 -9.45 -9.47
C THR A 174 -0.19 -8.65 -10.09
N LEU A 175 -0.38 -7.34 -10.19
CA LEU A 175 0.58 -6.41 -10.80
C LEU A 175 1.20 -5.51 -9.75
N SER A 176 2.48 -5.19 -9.89
CA SER A 176 3.12 -4.09 -9.17
C SER A 176 3.91 -3.18 -10.10
N ASP A 177 4.08 -1.91 -9.71
CA ASP A 177 5.04 -1.04 -10.38
C ASP A 177 6.46 -1.58 -10.16
N GLY A 178 7.18 -1.80 -11.25
CA GLY A 178 8.46 -2.49 -11.25
C GLY A 178 9.53 -1.77 -12.04
N GLN A 179 10.74 -2.31 -11.94
CA GLN A 179 11.88 -1.94 -12.77
C GLN A 179 12.37 -3.15 -13.56
N LEU A 180 12.77 -2.90 -14.79
CA LEU A 180 13.51 -3.83 -15.63
C LEU A 180 14.92 -4.00 -15.08
N LYS A 181 15.59 -5.08 -15.48
CA LYS A 181 16.97 -5.38 -15.07
C LYS A 181 17.99 -4.31 -15.50
N ASP A 182 17.69 -3.55 -16.55
CA ASP A 182 18.51 -2.44 -17.07
C ASP A 182 18.20 -1.09 -16.40
N GLY A 183 17.28 -1.06 -15.43
CA GLY A 183 16.84 0.16 -14.74
C GLY A 183 15.66 0.88 -15.41
N GLY A 184 15.17 0.39 -16.56
CA GLY A 184 13.95 0.90 -17.17
C GLY A 184 12.72 0.68 -16.27
N LYS A 185 11.65 1.48 -16.44
CA LYS A 185 10.39 1.29 -15.72
C LYS A 185 9.41 0.39 -16.49
N GLY A 186 8.58 -0.33 -15.75
CA GLY A 186 7.54 -1.20 -16.28
C GLY A 186 6.62 -1.72 -15.19
N ILE A 187 5.71 -2.62 -15.54
CA ILE A 187 4.74 -3.20 -14.61
C ILE A 187 5.06 -4.67 -14.45
N LYS A 188 5.44 -5.08 -13.24
CA LYS A 188 5.81 -6.46 -12.95
C LYS A 188 4.56 -7.31 -12.67
N ILE A 189 4.56 -8.53 -13.19
CA ILE A 189 3.62 -9.59 -12.80
C ILE A 189 4.18 -10.32 -11.57
N ASP A 190 3.55 -10.14 -10.41
CA ASP A 190 3.97 -10.78 -9.16
C ASP A 190 3.43 -12.21 -9.04
N GLU A 191 2.21 -12.42 -9.50
CA GLU A 191 1.49 -13.68 -9.44
C GLU A 191 0.49 -13.80 -10.59
N VAL A 192 0.30 -15.04 -11.07
CA VAL A 192 -0.76 -15.39 -12.02
C VAL A 192 -1.45 -16.66 -11.52
N VAL A 193 -2.76 -16.58 -11.32
CA VAL A 193 -3.61 -17.70 -10.90
C VAL A 193 -3.78 -18.67 -12.07
N LYS A 194 -3.54 -19.96 -11.81
CA LYS A 194 -3.66 -21.00 -12.84
C LYS A 194 -5.10 -21.09 -13.36
N GLY A 195 -5.26 -21.10 -14.68
CA GLY A 195 -6.56 -21.23 -15.36
C GLY A 195 -7.34 -19.93 -15.50
N SER A 196 -6.84 -18.81 -14.98
CA SER A 196 -7.47 -17.49 -15.12
C SER A 196 -7.35 -16.93 -16.55
N PRO A 197 -8.13 -15.91 -16.92
CA PRO A 197 -7.97 -15.19 -18.19
C PRO A 197 -6.53 -14.71 -18.45
N ALA A 198 -5.85 -14.16 -17.43
CA ALA A 198 -4.45 -13.77 -17.54
C ALA A 198 -3.52 -14.96 -17.88
N ALA A 199 -3.71 -16.11 -17.23
CA ALA A 199 -2.93 -17.30 -17.54
C ALA A 199 -3.20 -17.84 -18.96
N GLN A 200 -4.47 -17.79 -19.41
CA GLN A 200 -4.86 -18.21 -20.76
C GLN A 200 -4.31 -17.28 -21.85
N ALA A 201 -4.19 -15.98 -21.56
CA ALA A 201 -3.48 -15.02 -22.40
C ALA A 201 -1.96 -15.26 -22.45
N GLY A 202 -1.45 -16.15 -21.59
CA GLY A 202 -0.05 -16.54 -21.56
C GLY A 202 0.83 -15.71 -20.64
N LEU A 203 0.25 -14.88 -19.75
CA LEU A 203 1.00 -14.16 -18.72
C LEU A 203 1.61 -15.14 -17.72
N GLN A 204 2.81 -14.81 -17.26
CA GLN A 204 3.57 -15.60 -16.30
C GLN A 204 4.11 -14.71 -15.19
N LYS A 205 4.38 -15.33 -14.05
CA LYS A 205 5.11 -14.67 -12.96
C LYS A 205 6.46 -14.17 -13.47
N ASP A 206 6.85 -12.99 -12.99
CA ASP A 206 8.08 -12.27 -13.33
C ASP A 206 8.13 -11.69 -14.77
N ASP A 207 7.04 -11.78 -15.53
CA ASP A 207 6.89 -10.95 -16.72
C ASP A 207 6.88 -9.46 -16.34
N VAL A 208 7.41 -8.62 -17.23
CA VAL A 208 7.37 -7.15 -17.07
C VAL A 208 6.68 -6.53 -18.28
N ILE A 209 5.50 -5.96 -18.08
CA ILE A 209 4.78 -5.22 -19.11
C ILE A 209 5.49 -3.89 -19.34
N ILE A 210 5.81 -3.62 -20.60
CA ILE A 210 6.48 -2.39 -21.04
C ILE A 210 5.61 -1.57 -22.00
N GLY A 211 4.62 -2.17 -22.63
CA GLY A 211 3.75 -1.47 -23.56
C GLY A 211 2.35 -2.06 -23.58
N VAL A 212 1.39 -1.21 -23.89
CA VAL A 212 0.00 -1.58 -24.15
C VAL A 212 -0.38 -0.98 -25.50
N ASN A 213 -0.74 -1.84 -26.44
CA ASN A 213 -0.95 -1.50 -27.84
C ASN A 213 0.28 -0.80 -28.45
N ARG A 214 0.17 0.50 -28.74
CA ARG A 214 1.25 1.32 -29.31
C ARG A 214 1.90 2.23 -28.27
N ASP A 215 1.40 2.22 -27.04
CA ASP A 215 1.79 3.15 -25.99
C ASP A 215 2.76 2.46 -25.01
N ARG A 216 3.89 3.11 -24.74
CA ARG A 216 4.81 2.69 -23.66
C ARG A 216 4.12 2.94 -22.32
N VAL A 217 4.19 1.97 -21.42
CA VAL A 217 3.68 2.10 -20.05
C VAL A 217 4.81 1.87 -19.04
N ASN A 218 4.92 2.78 -18.08
CA ASN A 218 5.94 2.78 -17.04
C ASN A 218 5.37 2.53 -15.64
N SER A 219 4.05 2.60 -15.50
CA SER A 219 3.34 2.31 -14.24
C SER A 219 1.93 1.80 -14.50
N ILE A 220 1.33 1.21 -13.48
CA ILE A 220 -0.04 0.72 -13.48
C ILE A 220 -1.03 1.84 -13.81
N ALA A 221 -0.80 3.08 -13.36
CA ALA A 221 -1.62 4.22 -13.75
C ALA A 221 -1.61 4.48 -15.25
N GLU A 222 -0.43 4.49 -15.89
CA GLU A 222 -0.32 4.73 -17.32
C GLU A 222 -1.05 3.64 -18.10
N MET A 223 -0.87 2.37 -17.70
CA MET A 223 -1.60 1.25 -18.28
C MET A 223 -3.11 1.41 -18.12
N ARG A 224 -3.60 1.80 -16.94
CA ARG A 224 -5.03 2.05 -16.71
C ARG A 224 -5.56 3.16 -17.61
N LYS A 225 -4.79 4.24 -17.79
CA LYS A 225 -5.17 5.35 -18.68
C LYS A 225 -5.30 4.91 -20.13
N VAL A 226 -4.36 4.10 -20.63
CA VAL A 226 -4.41 3.54 -21.99
C VAL A 226 -5.62 2.60 -22.15
N LEU A 227 -5.89 1.77 -21.15
CA LEU A 227 -7.00 0.81 -21.18
C LEU A 227 -8.38 1.42 -20.86
N ALA A 228 -8.44 2.67 -20.38
CA ALA A 228 -9.70 3.36 -20.10
C ALA A 228 -10.58 3.53 -21.36
N ALA A 229 -9.97 3.56 -22.55
CA ALA A 229 -10.67 3.61 -23.83
C ALA A 229 -11.40 2.29 -24.17
N LYS A 230 -11.22 1.23 -23.36
CA LYS A 230 -11.81 -0.11 -23.56
C LYS A 230 -11.62 -0.63 -24.99
N PRO A 231 -10.37 -0.74 -25.47
CA PRO A 231 -10.10 -1.24 -26.81
C PRO A 231 -10.58 -2.70 -26.93
N ALA A 232 -11.15 -3.05 -28.09
CA ALA A 232 -11.65 -4.41 -28.36
C ALA A 232 -10.54 -5.47 -28.43
N ILE A 233 -9.28 -5.04 -28.63
CA ILE A 233 -8.10 -5.89 -28.63
C ILE A 233 -7.01 -5.16 -27.85
N ILE A 234 -6.36 -5.89 -26.94
CA ILE A 234 -5.23 -5.41 -26.15
C ILE A 234 -4.00 -6.19 -26.58
N ALA A 235 -2.97 -5.51 -27.05
CA ALA A 235 -1.65 -6.08 -27.32
C ALA A 235 -0.68 -5.65 -26.21
N LEU A 236 -0.36 -6.56 -25.29
CA LEU A 236 0.64 -6.30 -24.27
C LEU A 236 2.03 -6.59 -24.82
N GLN A 237 2.90 -5.59 -24.80
CA GLN A 237 4.33 -5.80 -24.99
C GLN A 237 4.94 -6.11 -23.63
N ILE A 238 5.53 -7.29 -23.50
CA ILE A 238 6.15 -7.74 -22.26
C ILE A 238 7.62 -8.11 -22.47
N ILE A 239 8.37 -8.14 -21.37
CA ILE A 239 9.68 -8.75 -21.27
C ILE A 239 9.58 -9.98 -20.40
N ARG A 240 10.01 -11.13 -20.93
CA ARG A 240 10.13 -12.39 -20.21
C ARG A 240 11.57 -12.85 -20.26
N GLY A 241 12.22 -12.93 -19.11
CA GLY A 241 13.67 -13.21 -19.06
C GLY A 241 14.46 -12.09 -19.73
N ASN A 242 14.95 -12.34 -20.95
CA ASN A 242 15.65 -11.37 -21.80
C ASN A 242 14.96 -11.15 -23.15
N GLU A 243 13.80 -11.76 -23.38
CA GLU A 243 13.05 -11.66 -24.63
C GLU A 243 11.93 -10.64 -24.51
N SER A 244 11.73 -9.84 -25.57
CA SER A 244 10.54 -9.00 -25.70
C SER A 244 9.54 -9.69 -26.63
N LEU A 245 8.29 -9.81 -26.18
CA LEU A 245 7.24 -10.48 -26.92
C LEU A 245 5.89 -9.78 -26.73
N TYR A 246 4.95 -10.07 -27.64
CA TYR A 246 3.59 -9.54 -27.59
C TYR A 246 2.61 -10.64 -27.18
N LEU A 247 1.72 -10.31 -26.24
CA LEU A 247 0.55 -11.11 -25.89
C LEU A 247 -0.70 -10.38 -26.35
N LEU A 248 -1.60 -11.08 -27.04
CA LEU A 248 -2.86 -10.52 -27.52
C LEU A 248 -4.00 -11.01 -26.64
N MET A 249 -4.84 -10.07 -26.23
CA MET A 249 -5.96 -10.28 -25.32
C MET A 249 -7.21 -9.59 -25.88
N ARG A 250 -8.38 -10.14 -25.56
CA ARG A 250 -9.69 -9.64 -25.99
C ARG A 250 -10.58 -9.42 -24.77
#